data_AF-A0A1M5FT03-F1
#
_entry.id   AF-A0A1M5FT03-F1
#
_cell.length_a   1.000
_cell.length_b   1.000
_cell.length_c   1.000
_cell.angle_alpha   90.00
_cell.angle_beta   90.00
_cell.angle_gamma   90.00
#
_symmetry.space_group_name_H-M   'P 1'
#
loop_
_entity.id
_entity.type
_entity.pdbx_description
1 polymer ?
#
loop_
_entity_poly.entity_id
_entity_poly.type
_entity_poly.pdbx_seq_one_letter_code
_entity_poly.pdbx_strand_id
1 'polypeptide(L)'
;MSFDFFYDVPTRITSNVEIDILNKDRKVEYQIQKYHRNIWQKLLALHFTTWFINVSLKDMNETKLEVAEDIGVAKRKWKLNGLSELQGVILTDTSKFKMSEKKLEFSYQGKQYLISKQTSSKQTSFYEGTDLIVVMEENSKTPPRTNYITLEKESCLPIPTILTMLHLFEIGV
;
A
#
# COMPACT_ATOMS: atom_id res chain seq x y z
N MET A 1 13.39 -15.99 -8.79
CA MET A 1 12.33 -15.55 -7.89
C MET A 1 11.05 -15.49 -8.70
N SER A 2 10.01 -16.22 -8.31
CA SER A 2 8.67 -16.09 -8.91
C SER A 2 7.97 -14.89 -8.28
N PHE A 3 7.21 -14.14 -9.09
CA PHE A 3 6.39 -13.01 -8.63
C PHE A 3 5.13 -12.98 -9.50
N ASP A 4 4.04 -12.42 -8.95
CA ASP A 4 2.78 -12.21 -9.66
C ASP A 4 2.68 -10.79 -10.19
N PHE A 5 3.13 -9.82 -9.39
CA PHE A 5 3.15 -8.40 -9.73
C PHE A 5 4.48 -7.76 -9.35
N PHE A 6 4.82 -6.66 -10.01
CA PHE A 6 5.93 -5.81 -9.59
C PHE A 6 5.72 -4.37 -10.03
N TYR A 7 6.38 -3.45 -9.33
CA TYR A 7 6.44 -2.05 -9.73
C TYR A 7 7.71 -1.38 -9.23
N ASP A 8 8.12 -0.32 -9.92
CA ASP A 8 9.27 0.49 -9.54
C ASP A 8 8.85 1.65 -8.63
N VAL A 9 9.51 1.75 -7.48
CA VAL A 9 9.30 2.83 -6.52
C VAL A 9 10.16 4.03 -6.94
N PRO A 10 9.56 5.22 -7.14
CA PRO A 10 10.31 6.41 -7.49
C PRO A 10 11.28 6.81 -6.37
N THR A 11 12.42 7.41 -6.73
CA THR A 11 13.45 7.91 -5.80
C THR A 11 12.86 8.74 -4.66
N ARG A 12 11.85 9.56 -4.98
CA ARG A 12 11.01 10.23 -3.99
C ARG A 12 9.72 9.42 -3.84
N ILE A 13 9.71 8.48 -2.89
CA ILE A 13 8.57 7.61 -2.58
C ILE A 13 7.27 8.39 -2.25
N THR A 14 7.41 9.65 -1.85
CA THR A 14 6.30 10.55 -1.54
C THR A 14 5.83 11.41 -2.73
N SER A 15 6.35 11.17 -3.93
CA SER A 15 5.91 11.86 -5.14
C SER A 15 4.49 11.43 -5.52
N ASN A 16 3.79 12.30 -6.25
CA ASN A 16 2.48 11.99 -6.81
C ASN A 16 2.63 11.47 -8.25
N VAL A 17 3.76 10.84 -8.56
CA VAL A 17 4.00 10.24 -9.87
C VAL A 17 3.18 8.96 -9.93
N GLU A 18 2.51 8.76 -11.06
CA GLU A 18 1.80 7.53 -11.34
C GLU A 18 2.79 6.41 -11.64
N ILE A 19 2.56 5.25 -11.04
CA ILE A 19 3.43 4.09 -11.10
C ILE A 19 2.67 2.95 -11.75
N ASP A 20 3.23 2.40 -12.81
CA ASP A 20 2.69 1.22 -13.47
C ASP A 20 2.97 -0.02 -12.61
N ILE A 21 1.92 -0.81 -12.36
CA ILE A 21 2.02 -2.15 -11.78
C ILE A 21 1.94 -3.15 -12.92
N LEU A 22 3.02 -3.89 -13.09
CA LEU A 22 3.17 -4.90 -14.12
C LEU A 22 2.91 -6.29 -13.53
N ASN A 23 2.27 -7.15 -14.31
CA ASN A 23 2.12 -8.56 -13.96
C ASN A 23 3.36 -9.38 -14.35
N LYS A 24 3.32 -10.69 -14.05
CA LYS A 24 4.38 -11.66 -14.39
C LYS A 24 4.79 -11.68 -15.87
N ASP A 25 3.88 -11.33 -16.77
CA ASP A 25 4.10 -11.25 -18.23
C ASP A 25 4.63 -9.87 -18.67
N ARG A 26 4.93 -8.99 -17.72
CA ARG A 26 5.37 -7.59 -17.93
C ARG A 26 4.33 -6.74 -18.67
N LYS A 27 3.04 -7.08 -18.55
CA LYS A 27 1.96 -6.22 -19.02
C LYS A 27 1.51 -5.30 -17.88
N VAL A 28 1.28 -4.03 -18.19
CA VAL A 28 0.69 -3.10 -17.24
C VAL A 28 -0.75 -3.51 -17.00
N GLU A 29 -1.10 -3.76 -15.74
CA GLU A 29 -2.43 -4.19 -15.34
C GLU A 29 -3.15 -3.12 -14.52
N TYR A 30 -2.39 -2.39 -13.71
CA TYR A 30 -2.90 -1.31 -12.88
C TYR A 30 -1.94 -0.13 -12.87
N GLN A 31 -2.47 1.02 -12.47
CA GLN A 31 -1.68 2.20 -12.16
C GLN A 31 -1.98 2.66 -10.74
N ILE A 32 -0.92 2.92 -9.96
CA ILE A 32 -1.02 3.35 -8.57
C ILE A 32 -0.35 4.69 -8.37
N GLN A 33 -0.96 5.56 -7.59
CA GLN A 33 -0.40 6.88 -7.31
C GLN A 33 -0.77 7.37 -5.92
N LYS A 34 0.15 8.15 -5.34
CA LYS A 34 -0.16 9.02 -4.22
C LYS A 34 -0.85 10.28 -4.74
N TYR A 35 -1.84 10.79 -3.99
CA TYR A 35 -2.52 12.03 -4.35
C TYR A 35 -2.91 12.89 -3.13
N HIS A 36 -3.26 14.15 -3.39
CA HIS A 36 -3.84 15.07 -2.41
C HIS A 36 -5.33 15.22 -2.69
N ARG A 37 -6.17 15.14 -1.66
CA ARG A 37 -7.63 15.28 -1.81
C ARG A 37 -8.04 16.69 -2.24
N ASN A 38 -7.28 17.69 -1.80
CA ASN A 38 -7.57 19.09 -2.08
C ASN A 38 -6.29 19.95 -2.10
N ILE A 39 -6.46 21.21 -2.51
CA ILE A 39 -5.38 22.19 -2.61
C ILE A 39 -4.71 22.46 -1.25
N TRP A 40 -5.46 22.42 -0.15
CA TRP A 40 -4.93 22.64 1.20
C TRP A 40 -3.95 21.56 1.61
N GLN A 41 -4.28 20.28 1.36
CA GLN A 41 -3.35 19.17 1.58
C GLN A 41 -2.08 19.33 0.73
N LYS A 42 -2.21 19.77 -0.53
CA LYS A 42 -1.06 20.02 -1.40
C LYS A 42 -0.14 21.11 -0.83
N LEU A 43 -0.72 22.21 -0.34
CA LEU A 43 0.03 23.31 0.28
C LEU A 43 0.70 22.87 1.59
N LEU A 44 -0.02 22.18 2.47
CA LEU A 44 0.54 21.68 3.73
C LEU A 44 1.65 20.64 3.50
N ALA A 45 1.54 19.82 2.45
CA ALA A 45 2.55 18.83 2.09
C ALA A 45 3.90 19.42 1.64
N LEU A 46 3.94 20.71 1.27
CA LEU A 46 5.20 21.42 0.98
C LEU A 46 6.05 21.58 2.25
N HIS A 47 5.40 21.76 3.40
CA HIS A 47 6.06 21.92 4.70
C HIS A 47 6.12 20.62 5.49
N PHE A 48 5.13 19.73 5.30
CA PHE A 48 5.00 18.48 6.02
C PHE A 48 4.75 17.33 5.05
N THR A 49 5.81 16.85 4.41
CA THR A 49 5.77 15.88 3.30
C THR A 49 5.10 14.54 3.63
N THR A 50 4.92 14.24 4.92
CA THR A 50 4.34 13.00 5.44
C THR A 50 2.96 13.17 6.08
N TRP A 51 2.39 14.38 6.16
CA TRP A 51 1.15 14.64 6.91
C TRP A 51 -0.14 14.23 6.23
N PHE A 52 -0.11 13.92 4.93
CA PHE A 52 -1.27 13.42 4.20
C PHE A 52 -0.82 12.39 3.18
N ILE A 53 -1.23 11.15 3.39
CA ILE A 53 -0.87 10.03 2.52
C ILE A 53 -2.18 9.39 2.08
N ASN A 54 -2.57 9.69 0.85
CA ASN A 54 -3.68 9.04 0.18
C ASN A 54 -3.15 8.32 -1.04
N VAL A 55 -3.68 7.13 -1.30
CA VAL A 55 -3.28 6.28 -2.43
C VAL A 55 -4.52 5.94 -3.24
N SER A 56 -4.41 5.98 -4.55
CA SER A 56 -5.45 5.50 -5.46
C SER A 56 -4.84 4.51 -6.45
N LEU A 57 -5.58 3.45 -6.73
CA LEU A 57 -5.27 2.48 -7.78
C LEU A 57 -6.40 2.49 -8.82
N LYS A 58 -6.01 2.54 -10.09
CA LYS A 58 -6.91 2.52 -11.25
C LYS A 58 -6.53 1.41 -12.22
N ASP A 59 -7.48 0.98 -13.02
CA ASP A 59 -7.25 0.07 -14.13
C ASP A 59 -6.73 0.81 -15.38
N MET A 60 -6.46 0.06 -16.44
CA MET A 60 -6.02 0.61 -17.73
C MET A 60 -7.09 1.42 -18.47
N ASN A 61 -8.35 1.39 -18.00
CA ASN A 61 -9.44 2.23 -18.51
C ASN A 61 -9.62 3.50 -17.66
N GLU A 62 -8.66 3.82 -16.79
CA GLU A 62 -8.69 4.93 -15.83
C GLU A 62 -9.81 4.86 -14.78
N THR A 63 -10.47 3.70 -14.65
CA THR A 63 -11.48 3.46 -13.63
C THR A 63 -10.79 3.26 -12.29
N LYS A 64 -11.11 4.11 -11.31
CA LYS A 64 -10.60 3.98 -9.94
C LYS A 64 -11.20 2.73 -9.30
N LEU A 65 -10.36 1.78 -8.94
CA LEU A 65 -10.77 0.50 -8.34
C LEU A 65 -10.77 0.59 -6.80
N GLU A 66 -9.73 1.20 -6.23
CA GLU A 66 -9.54 1.29 -4.78
C GLU A 66 -8.82 2.58 -4.40
N VAL A 67 -9.15 3.10 -3.22
CA VAL A 67 -8.59 4.32 -2.65
C VAL A 67 -8.39 4.15 -1.15
N ALA A 68 -7.21 4.47 -0.64
CA ALA A 68 -6.94 4.59 0.78
C ALA A 68 -6.75 6.07 1.15
N GLU A 69 -7.59 6.59 2.04
CA GLU A 69 -7.58 8.02 2.42
C GLU A 69 -7.26 8.22 3.89
N ASP A 70 -6.33 9.14 4.18
CA ASP A 70 -6.00 9.53 5.54
C ASP A 70 -7.23 10.20 6.20
N ILE A 71 -7.56 9.77 7.42
CA ILE A 71 -8.71 10.29 8.18
C ILE A 71 -8.34 11.29 9.29
N GLY A 72 -7.07 11.69 9.42
CA GLY A 72 -6.66 12.82 10.25
C GLY A 72 -6.84 12.63 11.77
N VAL A 73 -6.57 11.43 12.28
CA VAL A 73 -6.74 11.09 13.71
C VAL A 73 -5.37 11.03 14.42
N ALA A 74 -5.36 11.18 15.76
CA ALA A 74 -4.15 11.12 16.60
C ALA A 74 -3.28 9.85 16.40
N LYS A 75 -3.88 8.74 15.94
CA LYS A 75 -3.18 7.59 15.38
C LYS A 75 -3.37 7.61 13.86
N ARG A 76 -2.29 7.35 13.11
CA ARG A 76 -2.36 7.26 11.64
C ARG A 76 -3.34 6.16 11.24
N LYS A 77 -4.37 6.57 10.51
CA LYS A 77 -5.46 5.71 10.08
C LYS A 77 -5.85 6.09 8.66
N TRP A 78 -6.23 5.08 7.89
CA TRP A 78 -6.71 5.25 6.53
C TRP A 78 -8.04 4.54 6.36
N LYS A 79 -8.96 5.17 5.64
CA LYS A 79 -10.23 4.57 5.24
C LYS A 79 -10.11 4.06 3.82
N LEU A 80 -10.44 2.79 3.61
CA LEU A 80 -10.60 2.21 2.28
C LEU A 80 -11.94 2.65 1.68
N ASN A 81 -11.90 3.07 0.43
CA ASN A 81 -13.05 3.44 -0.39
C ASN A 81 -12.78 2.95 -1.82
N GLY A 82 -13.63 2.11 -2.36
CA GLY A 82 -13.44 1.54 -3.69
C GLY A 82 -14.70 0.87 -4.22
N LEU A 83 -14.54 0.12 -5.32
CA LEU A 83 -15.60 -0.71 -5.90
C LEU A 83 -15.88 -1.99 -5.09
N SER A 84 -15.06 -2.26 -4.07
CA SER A 84 -15.11 -3.48 -3.26
C SER A 84 -16.11 -3.36 -2.09
N GLU A 85 -16.54 -4.51 -1.56
CA GLU A 85 -17.29 -4.62 -0.29
C GLU A 85 -16.50 -4.13 0.95
N LEU A 86 -15.24 -3.68 0.76
CA LEU A 86 -14.36 -3.18 1.80
C LEU A 86 -14.56 -1.68 2.10
N GLN A 87 -15.57 -1.05 1.49
CA GLN A 87 -15.87 0.36 1.71
C GLN A 87 -16.07 0.65 3.21
N GLY A 88 -15.23 1.54 3.74
CA GLY A 88 -15.28 1.96 5.13
C GLY A 88 -14.43 1.17 6.10
N VAL A 89 -13.71 0.13 5.63
CA VAL A 89 -12.67 -0.52 6.45
C VAL A 89 -11.59 0.48 6.83
N ILE A 90 -11.19 0.44 8.10
CA ILE A 90 -10.17 1.33 8.66
C ILE A 90 -8.88 0.57 8.88
N LEU A 91 -7.85 0.98 8.14
CA LEU A 91 -6.46 0.57 8.33
C LEU A 91 -5.85 1.41 9.44
N THR A 92 -5.20 0.79 10.42
CA THR A 92 -4.60 1.47 11.56
C THR A 92 -3.12 1.14 11.68
N ASP A 93 -2.26 2.17 11.72
CA ASP A 93 -0.86 2.00 12.07
C ASP A 93 -0.73 1.65 13.56
N THR A 94 -0.24 0.45 13.84
CA THR A 94 -0.05 -0.08 15.20
C THR A 94 1.41 -0.20 15.60
N SER A 95 2.32 0.39 14.81
CA SER A 95 3.76 0.39 15.06
C SER A 95 4.09 1.04 16.41
N LYS A 96 4.62 0.27 17.36
CA LYS A 96 5.07 0.81 18.66
C LYS A 96 6.38 1.59 18.51
N PHE A 97 7.31 1.06 17.73
CA PHE A 97 8.61 1.65 17.47
C PHE A 97 8.94 1.50 15.98
N LYS A 98 8.65 2.54 15.19
CA LYS A 98 8.87 2.53 13.73
C LYS A 98 10.32 2.25 13.32
N MET A 99 11.28 2.45 14.24
CA MET A 99 12.68 2.13 14.01
C MET A 99 12.98 0.63 14.06
N SER A 100 12.15 -0.19 14.69
CA SER A 100 12.33 -1.65 14.74
C SER A 100 11.35 -2.40 13.83
N GLU A 101 10.10 -1.96 13.80
CA GLU A 101 9.03 -2.69 13.13
C GLU A 101 7.89 -1.75 12.75
N LYS A 102 7.37 -1.97 11.54
CA LYS A 102 6.18 -1.31 11.01
C LYS A 102 5.03 -2.29 10.96
N LYS A 103 3.84 -1.87 11.39
CA LYS A 103 2.61 -2.67 11.39
C LYS A 103 1.40 -1.85 10.95
N LEU A 104 0.59 -2.45 10.10
CA LEU A 104 -0.72 -1.94 9.70
C LEU A 104 -1.76 -3.04 9.91
N GLU A 105 -2.78 -2.76 10.71
CA GLU A 105 -3.81 -3.72 11.10
C GLU A 105 -5.19 -3.24 10.69
N PHE A 106 -6.06 -4.20 10.36
CA PHE A 106 -7.49 -3.96 10.14
C PHE A 106 -8.29 -5.25 10.33
N SER A 107 -9.61 -5.11 10.41
CA SER A 107 -10.53 -6.24 10.50
C SER A 107 -11.55 -6.18 9.38
N TYR A 108 -11.85 -7.32 8.76
CA TYR A 108 -12.87 -7.45 7.72
C TYR A 108 -13.53 -8.82 7.78
N GLN A 109 -14.87 -8.86 7.70
CA GLN A 109 -15.68 -10.08 7.79
C GLN A 109 -15.31 -10.98 9.00
N GLY A 110 -15.03 -10.37 10.16
CA GLY A 110 -14.66 -11.10 11.37
C GLY A 110 -13.22 -11.63 11.40
N LYS A 111 -12.43 -11.46 10.34
CA LYS A 111 -11.02 -11.82 10.28
C LYS A 111 -10.12 -10.62 10.56
N GLN A 112 -8.96 -10.90 11.16
CA GLN A 112 -7.91 -9.91 11.40
C GLN A 112 -6.86 -9.99 10.32
N TYR A 113 -6.37 -8.84 9.89
CA TYR A 113 -5.35 -8.71 8.86
C TYR A 113 -4.19 -7.86 9.36
N LEU A 114 -2.97 -8.24 8.95
CA LEU A 114 -1.75 -7.58 9.37
C LEU A 114 -0.78 -7.46 8.19
N ILE A 115 -0.32 -6.24 7.92
CA ILE A 115 0.87 -5.99 7.09
C ILE A 115 2.01 -5.60 8.03
N SER A 116 3.17 -6.24 7.86
CA SER A 116 4.32 -6.02 8.73
C SER A 116 5.64 -6.05 7.97
N LYS A 117 6.60 -5.24 8.44
CA LYS A 117 7.98 -5.20 7.96
C LYS A 117 8.90 -4.90 9.12
N GLN A 118 9.92 -5.74 9.33
CA GLN A 118 11.02 -5.41 10.23
C GLN A 118 11.95 -4.41 9.53
N THR A 119 12.48 -3.42 10.24
CA THR A 119 13.27 -2.34 9.63
C THR A 119 14.51 -2.81 8.88
N SER A 120 15.16 -3.88 9.34
CA SER A 120 16.33 -4.48 8.69
C SER A 120 15.97 -5.37 7.50
N SER A 121 14.69 -5.73 7.35
CA SER A 121 14.21 -6.62 6.31
C SER A 121 13.82 -5.85 5.05
N LYS A 122 14.12 -6.44 3.90
CA LYS A 122 13.60 -6.01 2.59
C LYS A 122 12.23 -6.61 2.28
N GLN A 123 11.72 -7.45 3.17
CA GLN A 123 10.50 -8.20 2.99
C GLN A 123 9.38 -7.60 3.84
N THR A 124 8.27 -7.33 3.18
CA THR A 124 6.99 -6.97 3.79
C THR A 124 6.05 -8.17 3.66
N SER A 125 5.43 -8.56 4.77
CA SER A 125 4.54 -9.71 4.83
C SER A 125 3.12 -9.28 5.14
N PHE A 126 2.15 -9.87 4.44
CA PHE A 126 0.73 -9.64 4.64
C PHE A 126 0.07 -10.94 5.10
N TYR A 127 -0.58 -10.90 6.26
CA TYR A 127 -1.25 -12.01 6.91
C TYR A 127 -2.77 -11.82 6.97
N GLU A 128 -3.48 -12.93 6.83
CA GLU A 128 -4.89 -13.12 7.17
C GLU A 128 -4.96 -14.07 8.36
N GLY A 129 -5.23 -13.54 9.57
CA GLY A 129 -5.04 -14.28 10.82
C GLY A 129 -3.57 -14.66 11.00
N THR A 130 -3.28 -15.96 10.96
CA THR A 130 -1.91 -16.51 11.01
C THR A 130 -1.38 -16.94 9.64
N ASP A 131 -2.22 -16.90 8.61
CA ASP A 131 -1.84 -17.32 7.27
C ASP A 131 -1.14 -16.20 6.52
N LEU A 132 0.08 -16.47 6.06
CA LEU A 132 0.79 -15.60 5.12
C LEU A 132 0.09 -15.69 3.76
N ILE A 133 -0.47 -14.57 3.29
CA ILE A 133 -1.21 -14.49 2.02
C ILE A 133 -0.41 -13.77 0.94
N VAL A 134 0.43 -12.80 1.30
CA VAL A 134 1.25 -12.04 0.34
C VAL A 134 2.63 -11.75 0.92
N VAL A 135 3.63 -11.87 0.06
CA VAL A 135 5.00 -11.44 0.31
C VAL A 135 5.36 -10.36 -0.71
N MET A 136 5.90 -9.25 -0.22
CA MET A 136 6.52 -8.24 -1.06
C MET A 136 8.01 -8.12 -0.72
N GLU A 137 8.89 -8.23 -1.71
CA GLU A 137 10.34 -8.09 -1.56
C GLU A 137 10.86 -6.89 -2.35
N GLU A 138 11.62 -6.05 -1.67
CA GLU A 138 12.29 -4.88 -2.23
C GLU A 138 13.67 -5.28 -2.80
N ASN A 139 13.85 -5.13 -4.11
CA ASN A 139 15.14 -5.29 -4.74
C ASN A 139 15.95 -3.98 -4.68
N SER A 140 17.23 -4.11 -4.33
CA SER A 140 18.21 -3.03 -4.13
C SER A 140 18.02 -2.14 -2.88
N LYS A 141 19.13 -1.56 -2.41
CA LYS A 141 19.13 -0.49 -1.39
C LYS A 141 19.08 0.90 -2.02
N THR A 142 19.50 1.03 -3.27
CA THR A 142 19.62 2.29 -4.02
C THR A 142 18.53 2.39 -5.08
N PRO A 143 17.86 3.56 -5.23
CA PRO A 143 16.86 3.78 -6.27
C PRO A 143 17.40 3.60 -7.71
N PRO A 144 16.55 3.21 -8.67
CA PRO A 144 15.16 2.79 -8.49
C PRO A 144 15.07 1.44 -7.76
N ARG A 145 14.11 1.33 -6.83
CA ARG A 145 13.82 0.10 -6.08
C ARG A 145 12.66 -0.58 -6.77
N THR A 146 12.72 -1.89 -6.92
CA THR A 146 11.61 -2.66 -7.48
C THR A 146 10.97 -3.46 -6.36
N ASN A 147 9.66 -3.33 -6.19
CA ASN A 147 8.90 -4.16 -5.28
C ASN A 147 8.34 -5.34 -6.08
N TYR A 148 8.75 -6.56 -5.75
CA TYR A 148 8.19 -7.79 -6.29
C TYR A 148 7.15 -8.34 -5.31
N ILE A 149 5.97 -8.70 -5.81
CA ILE A 149 4.83 -9.15 -5.01
C ILE A 149 4.48 -10.58 -5.44
N THR A 150 4.37 -11.46 -4.45
CA THR A 150 4.00 -12.87 -4.61
C THR A 150 2.78 -13.17 -3.76
N LEU A 151 1.74 -13.74 -4.38
CA LEU A 151 0.53 -14.21 -3.72
C LEU A 151 0.78 -15.66 -3.25
N GLU A 152 0.94 -15.85 -1.95
CA GLU A 152 1.28 -17.15 -1.35
C GLU A 152 0.04 -18.04 -1.18
N LYS A 153 -1.11 -17.42 -0.93
CA LYS A 153 -2.41 -18.08 -0.76
C LYS A 153 -3.53 -17.21 -1.32
N GLU A 154 -4.62 -17.86 -1.74
CA GLU A 154 -5.85 -17.15 -2.07
C GLU A 154 -6.39 -16.45 -0.81
N SER A 155 -6.72 -15.16 -0.96
CA SER A 155 -7.37 -14.35 0.07
C SER A 155 -8.73 -13.89 -0.45
N CYS A 156 -9.68 -13.63 0.44
CA CYS A 156 -10.95 -13.02 0.07
C CYS A 156 -10.83 -11.52 -0.26
N LEU A 157 -9.63 -10.93 -0.10
CA LEU A 157 -9.36 -9.56 -0.50
C LEU A 157 -9.09 -9.46 -2.00
N PRO A 158 -9.74 -8.53 -2.72
CA PRO A 158 -9.42 -8.26 -4.10
C PRO A 158 -7.96 -7.81 -4.27
N ILE A 159 -7.31 -8.24 -5.35
CA ILE A 159 -5.92 -7.85 -5.70
C ILE A 159 -5.72 -6.32 -5.70
N PRO A 160 -6.62 -5.50 -6.29
CA PRO A 160 -6.52 -4.03 -6.21
C PRO A 160 -6.39 -3.49 -4.78
N THR A 161 -7.12 -4.09 -3.84
CA THR A 161 -7.08 -3.71 -2.43
C THR A 161 -5.76 -4.08 -1.79
N ILE A 162 -5.26 -5.30 -2.04
CA ILE A 162 -3.95 -5.76 -1.58
C ILE A 162 -2.83 -4.83 -2.06
N LEU A 163 -2.79 -4.53 -3.36
CA LEU A 163 -1.77 -3.66 -3.97
C LEU A 163 -1.81 -2.25 -3.39
N THR A 164 -3.02 -1.69 -3.19
CA THR A 164 -3.21 -0.38 -2.58
C THR A 164 -2.68 -0.34 -1.15
N MET A 165 -2.96 -1.36 -0.34
CA MET A 165 -2.51 -1.44 1.05
C MET A 165 -0.99 -1.64 1.16
N LEU A 166 -0.38 -2.45 0.30
CA LEU A 166 1.07 -2.64 0.28
C LEU A 166 1.81 -1.34 -0.08
N HIS A 167 1.32 -0.61 -1.09
CA HIS A 167 1.91 0.66 -1.45
C HIS A 167 1.72 1.70 -0.35
N LEU A 168 0.51 1.80 0.22
CA LEU A 168 0.24 2.68 1.37
C LEU A 168 1.20 2.39 2.53
N PHE A 169 1.44 1.11 2.82
CA PHE A 169 2.32 0.66 3.89
C PHE A 169 3.76 1.15 3.65
N GLU A 170 4.31 0.97 2.45
CA GLU A 170 5.68 1.41 2.14
C GLU A 170 5.86 2.93 2.27
N ILE A 171 4.85 3.70 1.88
CA ILE A 171 4.97 5.16 1.84
C ILE A 171 4.54 5.85 3.15
N GLY A 172 3.68 5.21 3.97
CA GLY A 172 2.94 5.90 5.03
C GLY A 172 2.93 5.29 6.42
N VAL A 173 3.38 4.04 6.58
CA VAL A 173 3.55 3.39 7.88
C VAL A 173 5.01 3.48 8.29
#